data_AF-A0ABD0RMK1-F1
#
_entry.id   AF-A0ABD0RMK1-F1
#
_cell.length_a   1.000
_cell.length_b   1.000
_cell.length_c   1.000
_cell.angle_alpha   90.00
_cell.angle_beta   90.00
_cell.angle_gamma   90.00
#
_symmetry.space_group_name_H-M   'P 1'
#
loop_
_entity.id
_entity.type
_entity.pdbx_description
1 polymer ?
#
loop_
_entity_poly.entity_id
_entity_poly.type
_entity_poly.pdbx_seq_one_letter_code
_entity_poly.pdbx_strand_id
1 'polypeptide(L)'
;HQLKEVNAFIREDERVSSNPVMKLTFGEPGLFLRSLPQNSLIHNSSIWSCRKKVSMLSLTHIVEQNSGRDTLPVLWRFLQK
;
A
#
# COMPACT_ATOMS: atom_id res chain seq x y z
N HIS A 1 -11.89 -5.80 -3.19
CA HIS A 1 -11.45 -7.22 -3.29
C HIS A 1 -10.56 -7.42 -4.51
N GLN A 2 -11.06 -7.06 -5.70
CA GLN A 2 -10.37 -7.18 -7.00
C GLN A 2 -8.91 -6.68 -7.02
N LEU A 3 -8.61 -5.49 -6.50
CA LEU A 3 -7.23 -4.98 -6.52
C LEU A 3 -6.24 -5.90 -5.79
N LYS A 4 -6.66 -6.57 -4.71
CA LYS A 4 -5.79 -7.52 -3.99
C LYS A 4 -5.53 -8.76 -4.85
N GLU A 5 -6.57 -9.29 -5.48
CA GLU A 5 -6.49 -10.48 -6.35
C GLU A 5 -5.62 -10.23 -7.57
N VAL A 6 -5.84 -9.11 -8.27
CA VAL A 6 -5.05 -8.72 -9.44
C VAL A 6 -3.59 -8.51 -9.07
N ASN A 7 -3.32 -7.85 -7.93
CA ASN A 7 -1.94 -7.69 -7.45
C ASN A 7 -1.29 -9.02 -7.11
N ALA A 8 -2.01 -9.97 -6.49
CA ALA A 8 -1.48 -11.30 -6.19
C ALA A 8 -1.13 -12.04 -7.49
N PHE A 9 -2.05 -12.07 -8.44
CA PHE A 9 -1.85 -12.69 -9.75
C PHE A 9 -0.60 -12.15 -10.47
N ILE A 10 -0.43 -10.83 -10.53
CA ILE A 10 0.74 -10.20 -11.18
C ILE A 10 2.03 -10.53 -10.43
N ARG A 11 2.01 -10.55 -9.09
CA ARG A 11 3.20 -10.77 -8.27
C ARG A 11 3.66 -12.22 -8.27
N GLU A 12 2.75 -13.17 -8.46
CA GLU A 12 3.05 -14.61 -8.52
C GLU A 12 3.59 -15.05 -9.89
N ASP A 13 3.39 -14.25 -10.94
CA ASP A 13 3.98 -14.50 -12.26
C ASP A 13 5.51 -14.63 -12.14
N GLU A 14 6.06 -15.75 -12.63
CA GLU A 14 7.48 -16.08 -12.51
C GLU A 14 8.39 -15.00 -13.10
N ARG A 15 7.97 -14.37 -14.20
CA ARG A 15 8.72 -13.32 -14.88
C ARG A 15 8.83 -12.05 -14.02
N VAL A 16 7.89 -11.87 -13.10
CA VAL A 16 7.84 -10.75 -12.15
C VAL A 16 8.52 -11.13 -10.84
N SER A 17 8.16 -12.29 -10.27
CA SER A 17 8.61 -12.74 -8.95
C SER A 17 10.10 -13.11 -8.89
N SER A 18 10.70 -13.49 -10.03
CA SER A 18 12.15 -13.73 -10.12
C SER A 18 12.99 -12.46 -9.95
N ASN A 19 12.43 -11.27 -10.20
CA ASN A 19 13.14 -10.01 -10.09
C ASN A 19 13.43 -9.64 -8.61
N PRO A 20 14.69 -9.39 -8.23
CA PRO A 20 15.05 -9.05 -6.84
C PRO A 20 14.40 -7.77 -6.32
N VAL A 21 14.13 -6.79 -7.18
CA VAL A 21 13.39 -5.55 -6.82
C VAL A 21 11.95 -5.89 -6.42
N MET A 22 11.31 -6.80 -7.15
CA MET A 22 9.94 -7.23 -6.85
C MET A 22 9.88 -8.06 -5.56
N LYS A 23 10.85 -8.97 -5.35
CA LYS A 23 10.99 -9.72 -4.09
C LYS A 23 11.19 -8.80 -2.88
N LEU A 24 11.98 -7.73 -3.02
CA LEU A 24 12.20 -6.76 -1.95
C LEU A 24 10.95 -5.90 -1.69
N THR A 25 10.24 -5.50 -2.75
CA THR A 25 9.11 -4.57 -2.65
C THR A 25 7.84 -5.26 -2.14
N PHE A 26 7.63 -6.53 -2.49
CA PHE A 26 6.38 -7.25 -2.22
C PHE A 26 6.54 -8.57 -1.46
N GLY A 27 7.76 -9.04 -1.22
CA GLY A 27 8.06 -10.24 -0.43
C GLY A 27 8.65 -9.91 0.93
N GLU A 28 9.16 -10.94 1.61
CA GLU A 28 9.80 -10.82 2.93
C GLU A 28 11.33 -10.76 2.80
N PRO A 29 11.96 -9.58 2.99
CA PRO A 29 13.39 -9.40 2.74
C PRO A 29 14.28 -10.31 3.58
N GLY A 30 13.88 -10.60 4.82
CA GLY A 30 14.61 -11.46 5.75
C GLY A 30 14.79 -12.91 5.28
N LEU A 31 13.95 -13.38 4.33
CA LEU A 31 14.03 -14.74 3.80
C LEU A 31 15.17 -14.93 2.79
N PHE A 32 15.64 -13.88 2.14
CA PHE A 32 16.66 -13.97 1.08
C PHE A 32 17.88 -13.06 1.28
N LEU A 33 17.77 -11.99 2.08
CA LEU A 33 18.89 -11.13 2.44
C LEU A 33 19.51 -11.57 3.76
N ARG A 34 20.52 -12.44 3.68
CA ARG A 34 21.23 -12.99 4.86
C ARG A 34 21.95 -11.93 5.70
N SER A 35 22.22 -10.76 5.15
CA SER A 35 22.81 -9.63 5.87
C SER A 35 21.84 -8.92 6.80
N LEU A 36 20.53 -9.18 6.70
CA LEU A 36 19.54 -8.57 7.57
C LEU A 36 19.46 -9.30 8.93
N PRO A 37 19.27 -8.56 10.04
CA PRO A 37 19.02 -9.16 11.35
C PRO A 37 17.79 -10.07 11.34
N GLN A 38 17.99 -11.33 11.72
CA GLN A 38 16.91 -12.32 11.82
C GLN A 38 16.12 -12.13 13.12
N ASN A 39 14.80 -12.37 13.09
CA ASN A 39 13.89 -12.25 14.23
C ASN A 39 13.89 -10.86 14.92
N SER A 40 14.29 -9.81 14.20
CA SER A 40 14.23 -8.45 14.72
C SER A 40 12.81 -7.92 14.77
N LEU A 41 12.45 -7.30 15.89
CA LEU A 41 11.17 -6.61 16.07
C LEU A 41 11.04 -5.36 15.19
N ILE A 42 12.16 -4.76 14.77
CA ILE A 42 12.19 -3.48 14.04
C ILE A 42 12.70 -3.60 12.60
N HIS A 43 13.43 -4.66 12.24
CA HIS A 43 13.97 -4.85 10.88
C HIS A 43 13.12 -5.84 10.07
N ASN A 44 11.83 -5.54 9.93
CA ASN A 44 10.88 -6.33 9.14
C ASN A 44 10.06 -5.47 8.17
N SER A 45 9.42 -6.13 7.20
CA SER A 45 8.62 -5.52 6.14
C SER A 45 7.42 -4.71 6.66
N SER A 46 6.86 -5.10 7.81
CA SER A 46 5.70 -4.42 8.41
C SER A 46 6.06 -3.02 8.93
N ILE A 47 7.26 -2.88 9.51
CA ILE A 47 7.80 -1.60 9.98
C ILE A 47 8.34 -0.77 8.81
N TRP A 48 9.16 -1.36 7.95
CA TRP A 48 9.81 -0.69 6.82
C TRP A 48 8.99 -0.76 5.53
N SER A 49 7.73 -0.30 5.59
CA SER A 49 6.83 -0.25 4.44
C SER A 49 6.57 1.17 3.94
N CYS A 50 6.41 1.32 2.62
CA CYS A 50 5.99 2.59 2.02
C CYS A 50 4.49 2.82 2.27
N ARG A 51 4.15 3.90 2.97
CA ARG A 51 2.76 4.32 3.19
C ARG A 51 2.41 5.49 2.29
N LYS A 52 1.16 5.52 1.83
CA LYS A 52 0.66 6.64 1.04
C LYS A 52 0.66 7.91 1.90
N LYS A 53 1.32 8.97 1.41
CA LYS A 53 1.20 10.31 2.00
C LYS A 53 -0.22 10.83 1.83
N VAL A 54 -0.81 11.34 2.90
CA VAL A 54 -2.11 12.00 2.85
C VAL A 54 -1.98 13.33 2.11
N SER A 55 -2.91 13.57 1.18
CA SER A 55 -3.05 14.81 0.42
C SER A 55 -4.51 15.25 0.37
N MET A 56 -4.76 16.53 0.07
CA MET A 56 -6.11 17.06 -0.08
C MET A 56 -6.90 16.31 -1.18
N LEU A 57 -6.23 15.96 -2.28
CA LEU A 57 -6.83 15.12 -3.33
C LEU A 57 -7.24 13.74 -2.79
N SER A 58 -6.36 13.07 -2.03
CA SER A 58 -6.68 11.76 -1.47
C SER A 58 -7.83 11.83 -0.45
N LEU A 59 -7.90 12.91 0.33
CA LEU A 59 -8.98 13.13 1.28
C LEU A 59 -10.31 13.41 0.56
N THR A 60 -10.28 14.22 -0.49
CA THR A 60 -11.44 14.50 -1.35
C THR A 60 -12.00 13.19 -1.92
N HIS A 61 -11.15 12.35 -2.50
CA HIS A 61 -11.57 11.03 -2.99
C HIS A 61 -12.18 10.14 -1.89
N ILE A 62 -11.62 10.15 -0.67
CA ILE A 62 -12.18 9.38 0.44
C ILE A 62 -13.57 9.88 0.80
N VAL A 63 -13.76 11.19 0.92
CA VAL A 63 -15.06 11.79 1.26
C VAL A 63 -16.10 11.47 0.18
N GLU A 64 -15.75 11.54 -1.10
CA GLU A 64 -16.64 11.15 -2.20
C GLU A 64 -17.08 9.69 -2.14
N GLN A 65 -16.14 8.77 -1.95
CA GLN A 65 -16.41 7.33 -1.90
C GLN A 65 -17.29 6.91 -0.70
N ASN A 66 -17.40 7.75 0.33
CA ASN A 66 -18.15 7.46 1.55
C ASN A 66 -19.44 8.29 1.66
N SER A 67 -20.04 8.67 0.52
CA SER A 67 -21.28 9.47 0.47
C SER A 67 -21.15 10.78 1.26
N GLY A 68 -19.99 11.43 1.17
CA GLY A 68 -19.63 12.60 1.95
C GLY A 68 -20.54 13.80 1.73
N ARG A 69 -21.22 13.88 0.59
CA ARG A 69 -22.24 14.90 0.34
C ARG A 69 -23.38 14.86 1.36
N ASP A 70 -23.79 13.65 1.77
CA ASP A 70 -24.91 13.44 2.68
C ASP A 70 -24.44 13.35 4.14
N THR A 71 -23.26 12.75 4.38
CA THR A 71 -22.74 12.51 5.74
C THR A 71 -21.90 13.66 6.28
N LEU A 72 -21.18 14.38 5.41
CA LEU A 72 -20.22 15.44 5.77
C LEU A 72 -20.32 16.64 4.80
N PRO A 73 -21.52 17.25 4.61
CA PRO A 73 -21.79 18.20 3.53
C PRO A 73 -20.87 19.42 3.52
N VAL A 74 -20.50 19.92 4.70
CA VAL A 74 -19.60 21.08 4.84
C VAL A 74 -18.18 20.73 4.40
N LEU A 75 -17.64 19.60 4.86
CA LEU A 75 -16.29 19.15 4.48
C LEU A 75 -16.24 18.79 2.99
N TRP A 76 -17.27 18.10 2.48
CA TRP A 76 -17.41 17.79 1.07
C TRP A 76 -17.36 19.09 0.24
N ARG A 77 -18.19 20.08 0.57
CA ARG A 77 -18.22 21.37 -0.14
C ARG A 77 -16.89 22.13 -0.07
N PHE A 78 -16.17 22.03 1.05
CA PHE A 78 -14.84 22.63 1.20
C PHE A 78 -13.82 21.99 0.26
N LEU A 79 -13.85 20.67 0.13
CA LEU A 79 -12.92 19.89 -0.69
C LEU A 79 -13.23 19.95 -2.20
N GLN A 80 -14.41 20.43 -2.60
CA GLN A 80 -14.78 20.65 -4.01
C GLN A 80 -14.18 21.93 -4.63
N LYS A 81 -13.48 22.75 -3.84
CA LYS A 81 -12.85 23.99 -4.31
C LYS A 81 -11.37 23.77 -4.63
#